data_AF-A0A7W1WSC8-F1
#
_entry.id   AF-A0A7W1WSC8-F1
#
_cell.length_a   1.000
_cell.length_b   1.000
_cell.length_c   1.000
_cell.angle_alpha   90.00
_cell.angle_beta   90.00
_cell.angle_gamma   90.00
#
_symmetry.space_group_name_H-M   'P 1'
#
loop_
_entity.id
_entity.type
_entity.pdbx_description
1 polymer ?
#
loop_
_entity_poly.entity_id
_entity_poly.type
_entity_poly.pdbx_seq_one_letter_code
_entity_poly.pdbx_strand_id
1 'polypeptide(L)'
;MKLTKKMVKEFAEKYLSMEQATATPCIYYHDGKIDFSHGSTTWGTAEPVHHGQANILADTGTLSAFSYERTKKDFIENLYHHLKSELKKVEEEA
;
A
#
# COMPACT_ATOMS: atom_id res chain seq x y z
N MET A 1 2.79 12.47 7.65
CA MET A 1 1.68 11.83 8.40
C MET A 1 2.16 10.50 8.93
N LYS A 2 1.88 10.11 10.19
CA LYS A 2 2.41 8.84 10.75
C LYS A 2 1.56 7.64 10.29
N LEU A 3 2.21 6.55 9.90
CA LEU A 3 1.55 5.27 9.61
C LEU A 3 0.80 4.77 10.85
N THR A 4 -0.46 4.37 10.69
CA THR A 4 -1.26 3.78 11.77
C THR A 4 -1.88 2.44 11.35
N LYS A 5 -2.10 1.54 12.32
CA LYS A 5 -2.81 0.28 12.09
C LYS A 5 -4.23 0.48 11.56
N LYS A 6 -4.89 1.58 11.93
CA LYS A 6 -6.24 1.91 11.44
C LYS A 6 -6.24 2.12 9.93
N MET A 7 -5.28 2.86 9.39
CA MET A 7 -5.15 3.11 7.95
C MET A 7 -4.91 1.82 7.17
N VAL A 8 -4.01 0.95 7.66
CA VAL A 8 -3.74 -0.35 7.05
C VAL A 8 -4.97 -1.24 7.08
N LYS A 9 -5.70 -1.25 8.20
CA LYS A 9 -6.97 -1.98 8.32
C LYS A 9 -7.97 -1.48 7.28
N GLU A 10 -8.25 -0.19 7.21
CA GLU A 10 -9.23 0.40 6.27
C GLU A 10 -8.89 0.04 4.82
N PHE A 11 -7.62 0.16 4.43
CA PHE A 11 -7.14 -0.28 3.12
C PHE A 11 -7.36 -1.79 2.91
N ALA A 12 -6.98 -2.62 3.89
CA ALA A 12 -7.14 -4.07 3.80
C ALA A 12 -8.59 -4.51 3.59
N GLU A 13 -9.54 -3.90 4.31
CA GLU A 13 -10.95 -4.26 4.16
C GLU A 13 -11.46 -3.93 2.76
N LYS A 14 -11.04 -2.78 2.22
CA LYS A 14 -11.41 -2.35 0.88
C LYS A 14 -10.72 -3.20 -0.19
N TYR A 15 -9.41 -3.41 -0.08
CA TYR A 15 -8.63 -4.26 -1.00
C TYR A 15 -9.20 -5.67 -1.11
N LEU A 16 -9.54 -6.32 0.01
CA LEU A 16 -10.14 -7.67 0.01
C LEU A 16 -11.59 -7.70 -0.53
N SER A 17 -12.27 -6.56 -0.55
CA SER A 17 -13.65 -6.43 -1.06
C SER A 17 -13.73 -6.05 -2.54
N MET A 18 -12.60 -5.68 -3.17
CA MET A 18 -12.58 -5.30 -4.58
C MET A 18 -12.68 -6.57 -5.44
N GLU A 19 -13.76 -6.70 -6.21
CA GLU A 19 -13.79 -7.62 -7.35
C GLU A 19 -12.69 -7.19 -8.34
N GLN A 20 -11.91 -8.14 -8.84
CA GLN A 20 -10.75 -7.89 -9.71
C GLN A 20 -11.15 -7.12 -10.98
N ALA A 21 -11.05 -5.79 -10.94
CA ALA A 21 -11.34 -4.91 -12.06
C ALA A 21 -10.14 -4.00 -12.31
N THR A 22 -9.18 -4.44 -13.14
CA THR A 22 -8.11 -3.64 -13.80
C THR A 22 -7.23 -2.72 -12.94
N ALA A 23 -7.48 -2.62 -11.64
CA ALA A 23 -6.81 -1.72 -10.71
C ALA A 23 -5.49 -2.35 -10.26
N THR A 24 -4.44 -1.54 -10.22
CA THR A 24 -3.12 -1.93 -9.68
C THR A 24 -2.91 -1.21 -8.36
N PRO A 25 -3.51 -1.71 -7.25
CA PRO A 25 -3.40 -1.06 -5.95
C PRO A 25 -1.94 -1.03 -5.50
N CYS A 26 -1.59 0.06 -4.83
CA CYS A 26 -0.27 0.29 -4.27
C CYS A 26 -0.34 1.23 -3.06
N ILE A 27 0.65 1.13 -2.20
CA ILE A 27 0.88 2.00 -1.06
C ILE A 27 2.23 2.66 -1.28
N TYR A 28 2.27 3.99 -1.24
CA TYR A 28 3.46 4.76 -1.58
C TYR A 28 3.69 5.92 -0.62
N TYR A 29 4.94 6.38 -0.56
CA TYR A 29 5.36 7.56 0.16
C TYR A 29 5.73 8.68 -0.82
N HIS A 30 5.16 9.86 -0.60
CA HIS A 30 5.40 11.05 -1.40
C HIS A 30 5.18 12.30 -0.54
N ASP A 31 6.08 13.28 -0.62
CA ASP A 31 5.99 14.57 0.08
C ASP A 31 5.66 14.46 1.60
N GLY A 32 6.35 13.57 2.31
CA GLY A 32 6.17 13.42 3.76
C GLY A 32 4.88 12.68 4.16
N LYS A 33 4.18 12.09 3.19
CA LYS A 33 2.87 11.44 3.37
C LYS A 33 2.87 10.04 2.77
N ILE A 34 2.10 9.18 3.41
CA ILE A 34 1.81 7.83 2.92
C ILE A 34 0.40 7.86 2.36
N ASP A 35 0.25 7.36 1.14
CA ASP A 35 -1.03 7.22 0.47
C ASP A 35 -1.34 5.77 0.13
N PHE A 36 -2.63 5.44 0.18
CA PHE A 36 -3.19 4.10 -0.02
C PHE A 36 -4.04 4.10 -1.27
N SER A 37 -3.40 3.84 -2.42
CA SER A 37 -4.10 3.77 -3.70
C SER A 37 -4.73 2.40 -3.87
N HIS A 38 -6.04 2.41 -4.04
CA HIS A 38 -6.80 1.23 -4.42
C HIS A 38 -6.78 1.01 -5.96
N GLY A 39 -6.08 1.87 -6.70
CA GLY A 39 -5.89 1.76 -8.15
C GLY A 39 -7.01 2.31 -9.02
N SER A 40 -7.68 3.40 -8.62
CA SER A 40 -8.86 3.93 -9.34
C SER A 40 -8.64 5.21 -10.15
N THR A 41 -7.40 5.62 -10.42
CA THR A 41 -7.14 6.68 -11.41
C THR A 41 -6.86 6.02 -12.75
N THR A 42 -7.38 6.61 -13.83
CA THR A 42 -7.11 6.23 -15.24
C THR A 42 -5.72 5.60 -15.37
N TRP A 43 -5.64 4.33 -15.78
CA TRP A 43 -4.42 3.48 -15.86
C TRP A 43 -4.00 2.69 -14.60
N GLY A 44 -4.79 2.70 -13.53
CA GLY A 44 -4.67 1.75 -12.41
C GLY A 44 -3.67 2.14 -11.31
N THR A 45 -2.79 3.12 -11.53
CA THR A 45 -1.76 3.57 -10.57
C THR A 45 -1.88 5.07 -10.29
N ALA A 46 -1.47 5.53 -9.10
CA ALA A 46 -1.48 6.96 -8.76
C ALA A 46 -0.46 7.76 -9.60
N GLU A 47 -0.82 8.97 -10.02
CA GLU A 47 0.03 9.86 -10.85
C GLU A 47 1.48 10.03 -10.34
N PRO A 48 1.76 10.31 -9.04
CA PRO A 48 3.15 10.47 -8.59
C PRO A 48 3.97 9.18 -8.68
N VAL A 49 3.33 8.01 -8.63
CA VAL A 49 3.99 6.73 -8.87
C VAL A 49 4.29 6.56 -10.36
N HIS A 50 3.34 6.92 -11.24
CA HIS A 50 3.53 6.86 -12.69
C HIS A 50 4.68 7.75 -13.18
N HIS A 51 4.89 8.91 -12.55
CA HIS A 51 5.99 9.82 -12.86
C HIS A 51 7.30 9.50 -12.11
N GLY A 52 7.36 8.41 -11.32
CA GLY A 52 8.56 8.05 -10.55
C GLY A 52 8.93 9.02 -9.43
N GLN A 53 7.95 9.81 -8.96
CA GLN A 53 8.11 10.84 -7.93
C GLN A 53 7.78 10.31 -6.52
N ALA A 54 7.29 9.08 -6.41
CA ALA A 54 6.92 8.44 -5.16
C ALA A 54 7.73 7.16 -4.93
N ASN A 55 8.06 6.90 -3.67
CA ASN A 55 8.65 5.64 -3.24
C ASN A 55 7.53 4.63 -2.99
N ILE A 56 7.50 3.54 -3.76
CA ILE A 56 6.53 2.46 -3.57
C ILE A 56 6.92 1.68 -2.31
N LEU A 57 6.02 1.64 -1.33
CA LEU A 57 6.21 0.87 -0.10
C LEU A 57 5.64 -0.56 -0.23
N ALA A 58 4.53 -0.70 -0.94
CA ALA A 58 3.94 -2.00 -1.27
C ALA A 58 3.17 -1.91 -2.59
N ASP A 59 3.45 -2.81 -3.52
CA ASP A 59 2.77 -2.91 -4.81
C ASP A 59 1.77 -4.06 -4.84
N THR A 60 1.10 -4.26 -5.99
CA THR A 60 0.12 -5.34 -6.14
C THR A 60 0.73 -6.73 -5.91
N GLY A 61 2.00 -6.95 -6.25
CA GLY A 61 2.70 -8.22 -5.98
C GLY A 61 2.87 -8.47 -4.48
N THR A 62 3.35 -7.46 -3.76
CA THR A 62 3.49 -7.47 -2.29
C THR A 62 2.14 -7.70 -1.60
N LEU A 63 1.11 -6.96 -2.02
CA LEU A 63 -0.24 -7.08 -1.48
C LEU A 63 -0.85 -8.46 -1.77
N SER A 64 -0.61 -9.00 -2.96
CA SER A 64 -1.05 -10.35 -3.32
C SER A 64 -0.36 -11.41 -2.48
N ALA A 65 0.95 -11.28 -2.23
CA ALA A 65 1.69 -12.20 -1.37
C ALA A 65 1.09 -12.29 0.05
N PHE A 66 0.72 -11.15 0.64
CA PHE A 66 0.04 -11.13 1.94
C PHE A 66 -1.41 -11.60 1.85
N SER A 67 -2.09 -11.42 0.72
CA SER A 67 -3.51 -11.82 0.59
C SER A 67 -3.73 -13.35 0.66
N TYR A 68 -2.68 -14.15 0.45
CA TYR A 68 -2.70 -15.60 0.65
C TYR A 68 -2.60 -16.03 2.13
N GLU A 69 -2.54 -15.08 3.06
CA GLU A 69 -2.46 -15.39 4.48
C GLU A 69 -3.75 -16.01 5.03
N ARG A 70 -3.60 -16.81 6.09
CA ARG A 70 -4.70 -17.61 6.67
C ARG A 70 -5.84 -16.75 7.21
N THR A 71 -5.57 -15.52 7.64
CA THR A 71 -6.59 -14.62 8.18
C THR A 71 -6.38 -13.18 7.74
N LYS A 72 -7.48 -12.41 7.66
CA LYS A 72 -7.44 -10.95 7.46
C LYS A 72 -6.62 -10.22 8.55
N LYS A 73 -6.58 -10.78 9.76
CA LYS A 73 -5.80 -10.21 10.86
C LYS A 73 -4.31 -10.32 10.59
N ASP A 74 -3.86 -11.47 10.11
CA ASP A 74 -2.46 -11.69 9.74
C ASP A 74 -2.08 -10.71 8.63
N PHE A 75 -2.93 -10.58 7.58
CA PHE A 75 -2.69 -9.68 6.45
C PHE A 75 -2.41 -8.25 6.93
N ILE A 76 -3.25 -7.75 7.84
CA ILE A 76 -3.13 -6.39 8.38
C ILE A 76 -1.84 -6.23 9.18
N GLU A 77 -1.48 -7.21 10.02
CA GLU A 77 -0.26 -7.13 10.83
C GLU A 77 1.00 -7.18 9.98
N ASN A 78 1.09 -8.13 9.04
CA ASN A 78 2.23 -8.26 8.15
C ASN A 78 2.39 -7.06 7.23
N LEU A 79 1.29 -6.57 6.65
CA LEU A 79 1.31 -5.35 5.84
C LEU A 79 1.75 -4.14 6.67
N TYR A 80 1.26 -4.01 7.91
CA TYR A 80 1.68 -2.91 8.79
C TYR A 80 3.18 -2.97 9.13
N HIS A 81 3.70 -4.16 9.44
CA HIS A 81 5.13 -4.34 9.75
C HIS A 81 6.01 -4.07 8.53
N HIS A 82 5.60 -4.55 7.35
CA HIS A 82 6.26 -4.28 6.08
C HIS A 82 6.33 -2.78 5.80
N LEU A 83 5.18 -2.09 5.82
CA LEU A 83 5.10 -0.65 5.57
C LEU A 83 5.93 0.17 6.56
N LYS A 84 5.97 -0.24 7.83
CA LYS A 84 6.79 0.44 8.84
C LYS A 84 8.28 0.30 8.56
N SER A 85 8.72 -0.87 8.09
CA SER A 85 10.11 -1.12 7.68
C SER A 85 10.47 -0.29 6.45
N GLU A 86 9.65 -0.35 5.40
CA GLU A 86 9.91 0.38 4.15
C GLU A 86 9.90 1.89 4.36
N LEU A 87 8.94 2.41 5.13
CA LEU A 87 8.89 3.83 5.48
C LEU A 87 10.17 4.30 6.17
N LYS A 88 10.68 3.49 7.11
CA LYS A 88 11.91 3.81 7.83
C LYS A 88 13.11 3.89 6.87
N LYS A 89 13.23 2.96 5.91
CA LYS A 89 14.30 2.99 4.90
C LYS A 89 14.22 4.26 4.06
N VAL A 90 13.03 4.60 3.56
CA VAL A 90 12.80 5.81 2.77
C VAL A 90 13.13 7.08 3.56
N GLU A 91 12.79 7.13 4.85
CA GLU A 91 13.12 8.27 5.72
C GLU A 91 14.61 8.34 6.10
N GLU A 92 15.35 7.22 6.05
CA GLU A 92 16.80 7.18 6.29
C GLU A 92 17.63 7.52 5.03
N GLU A 93 17.06 7.31 3.84
CA GLU A 93 17.70 7.57 2.54
C GLU A 93 17.40 8.97 1.95
N ALA A 94 16.46 9.73 2.54
CA ALA A 94 16.04 11.08 2.13
C ALA A 94 16.78 12.20 2.89
#